data_AF-A0A8J4U2P1-F1
#
_entry.id   AF-A0A8J4U2P1-F1
#
_cell.length_a   1.000
_cell.length_b   1.000
_cell.length_c   1.000
_cell.angle_alpha   90.00
_cell.angle_beta   90.00
_cell.angle_gamma   90.00
#
_symmetry.space_group_name_H-M   'P 1'
#
loop_
_entity.id
_entity.type
_entity.pdbx_description
1 polymer ?
#
loop_
_entity_poly.entity_id
_entity_poly.type
_entity_poly.pdbx_seq_one_letter_code
_entity_poly.pdbx_strand_id
1 'polypeptide(L)'
;GSCPDAAVPVDGRQQQNTARMTNHQLEKQMGGASLVKEERREEPKAGYLQQHCGWFTRNLLLALTILGVIGGSVLGLLLRYVSSLDSDTLTLVSFPGDILMRMLKMLILPLIISSLISGLAGLDARSSGRMGTRAMVYYMSTTIIAAVLGVILVLGIHPGNPKLRTIQTSTGLSNQEVSSMDAFLDLIRNLFPENLVQACFQQ
;
A
#
# COMPACT_ATOMS: atom_id res chain seq x y z
N GLY A 1 -43.31 -37.63 -52.88
CA GLY A 1 -42.38 -36.50 -53.03
C GLY A 1 -41.78 -36.18 -51.68
N SER A 2 -40.52 -35.81 -51.55
CA SER A 2 -39.44 -35.67 -52.52
C SER A 2 -38.15 -35.65 -51.71
N CYS A 3 -37.20 -36.54 -52.01
CA CYS A 3 -35.80 -36.36 -51.64
C CYS A 3 -34.97 -36.69 -52.89
N PRO A 4 -34.34 -35.70 -53.51
CA PRO A 4 -33.07 -35.88 -54.21
C PRO A 4 -31.95 -35.40 -53.24
N ASP A 5 -30.67 -35.70 -53.38
CA ASP A 5 -29.93 -36.22 -54.52
C ASP A 5 -28.77 -37.06 -53.99
N ALA A 6 -28.44 -38.07 -54.78
CA ALA A 6 -27.28 -38.91 -54.60
C ALA A 6 -26.04 -38.31 -55.26
N ALA A 7 -24.89 -38.72 -54.70
CA ALA A 7 -23.60 -38.90 -55.37
C ALA A 7 -22.81 -37.61 -55.71
N VAL A 8 -21.48 -37.55 -55.68
CA VAL A 8 -20.39 -38.51 -55.91
C VAL A 8 -19.15 -38.00 -55.12
N PRO A 9 -18.20 -38.87 -54.70
CA PRO A 9 -17.03 -38.46 -53.92
C PRO A 9 -15.98 -37.77 -54.80
N VAL A 10 -15.34 -36.72 -54.27
CA VAL A 10 -14.27 -35.97 -54.94
C VAL A 10 -12.95 -36.13 -54.17
N ASP A 11 -11.92 -36.45 -54.96
CA ASP A 11 -10.57 -36.86 -54.63
C ASP A 11 -9.79 -35.91 -53.69
N GLY A 12 -9.22 -36.46 -52.62
CA GLY A 12 -8.56 -35.74 -51.52
C GLY A 12 -7.21 -35.10 -51.87
N ARG A 13 -6.70 -35.25 -53.10
CA ARG A 13 -5.45 -34.59 -53.52
C ARG A 13 -5.63 -33.18 -54.07
N GLN A 14 -6.83 -32.82 -54.53
CA GLN A 14 -7.05 -31.52 -55.15
C GLN A 14 -7.20 -30.39 -54.13
N GLN A 15 -7.76 -30.69 -52.95
CA GLN A 15 -7.97 -29.69 -51.89
C GLN A 15 -6.68 -29.25 -51.19
N GLN A 16 -5.66 -30.12 -51.13
CA GLN A 16 -4.38 -29.79 -50.51
C GLN A 16 -3.54 -28.82 -51.37
N ASN A 17 -3.68 -28.90 -52.70
CA ASN A 17 -2.95 -28.02 -53.61
C ASN A 17 -3.58 -26.61 -53.71
N THR A 18 -4.90 -26.49 -53.58
CA THR A 18 -5.58 -25.18 -53.56
C THR A 18 -5.30 -24.40 -52.26
N ALA A 19 -5.17 -25.07 -51.11
CA ALA A 19 -4.82 -24.42 -49.84
C ALA A 19 -3.35 -23.97 -49.74
N ARG A 20 -2.45 -24.57 -50.54
CA ARG A 20 -1.05 -24.15 -50.62
C ARG A 20 -0.85 -22.88 -51.46
N MET A 21 -1.69 -22.65 -52.49
CA MET A 21 -1.58 -21.45 -53.33
C MET A 21 -2.00 -20.16 -52.62
N THR A 22 -2.99 -20.20 -51.71
CA THR A 22 -3.41 -19.01 -50.95
C THR A 22 -2.41 -18.59 -49.88
N ASN A 23 -1.70 -19.53 -49.25
CA ASN A 23 -0.68 -19.20 -48.25
C ASN A 23 0.54 -18.51 -48.87
N HIS A 24 1.00 -18.95 -50.04
CA HIS A 24 2.17 -18.35 -50.69
C HIS A 24 1.91 -16.91 -51.22
N GLN A 25 0.65 -16.56 -51.50
CA GLN A 25 0.29 -15.18 -51.85
C GLN A 25 0.14 -14.26 -50.63
N LEU A 26 -0.17 -14.79 -49.45
CA LEU A 26 -0.17 -14.02 -48.19
C LEU A 26 1.24 -13.70 -47.68
N GLU A 27 2.21 -14.60 -47.85
CA GLU A 27 3.61 -14.28 -47.49
C GLU A 27 4.22 -13.18 -48.37
N LYS A 28 3.86 -13.11 -49.66
CA LYS A 28 4.41 -12.10 -50.58
C LYS A 28 3.85 -10.70 -50.40
N GLN A 29 2.67 -10.53 -49.79
CA GLN A 29 2.09 -9.22 -49.47
C GLN A 29 2.56 -8.65 -48.13
N MET A 30 3.16 -9.46 -47.25
CA MET A 30 3.78 -8.99 -46.01
C MET A 30 5.30 -8.73 -46.14
N GLY A 31 5.88 -8.97 -47.33
CA GLY A 31 7.26 -8.62 -47.67
C GLY A 31 7.50 -7.14 -48.02
N GLY A 32 6.61 -6.23 -47.58
CA GLY A 32 6.56 -4.84 -48.01
C GLY A 32 6.45 -3.83 -46.86
N ALA A 33 7.24 -4.00 -45.80
CA ALA A 33 7.48 -2.96 -44.81
C ALA A 33 8.89 -3.08 -44.21
N SER A 34 9.88 -3.05 -45.10
CA SER A 34 11.22 -2.59 -44.75
C SER A 34 11.11 -1.15 -44.27
N LEU A 35 11.17 -0.91 -42.97
CA LEU A 35 11.86 0.22 -42.32
C LEU A 35 11.98 -0.07 -40.81
N VAL A 36 12.73 -1.11 -40.44
CA VAL A 36 13.36 -1.14 -39.12
C VAL A 36 14.84 -0.90 -39.36
N LYS A 37 15.18 0.38 -39.19
CA LYS A 37 16.50 0.98 -39.13
C LYS A 37 17.46 0.05 -38.38
N GLU A 38 18.48 -0.42 -39.08
CA GLU A 38 19.64 -1.08 -38.51
C GLU A 38 20.40 -0.06 -37.64
N GLU A 39 19.93 0.12 -36.40
CA GLU A 39 20.68 0.79 -35.35
C GLU A 39 21.69 -0.25 -34.81
N ARG A 40 22.86 -0.30 -35.45
CA ARG A 40 24.09 -0.85 -34.85
C ARG A 40 24.44 0.03 -33.65
N ARG A 41 23.71 -0.15 -32.55
CA ARG A 41 24.08 0.37 -31.24
C ARG A 41 25.24 -0.48 -30.76
N GLU A 42 26.42 0.13 -30.68
CA GLU A 42 27.51 -0.47 -29.96
C GLU A 42 27.05 -0.73 -28.51
N GLU A 43 27.25 -1.97 -28.05
CA GLU A 43 27.04 -2.40 -26.66
C GLU A 43 28.37 -2.24 -25.89
N PRO A 44 28.64 -1.13 -25.17
CA PRO A 44 29.69 -1.15 -24.19
C PRO A 44 29.13 -1.61 -22.84
N LYS A 45 29.43 -2.87 -22.48
CA LYS A 45 29.62 -3.35 -21.10
C LYS A 45 28.50 -3.04 -20.08
N ALA A 46 27.23 -3.32 -20.38
CA ALA A 46 26.11 -3.14 -19.44
C ALA A 46 25.62 -4.44 -18.74
N GLY A 47 26.32 -5.57 -18.88
CA GLY A 47 25.82 -6.87 -18.41
C GLY A 47 25.60 -7.00 -16.90
N TYR A 48 26.34 -6.24 -16.06
CA TYR A 48 26.23 -6.35 -14.60
C TYR A 48 25.25 -5.33 -13.98
N LEU A 49 25.17 -4.12 -14.55
CA LEU A 49 24.23 -3.09 -14.10
C LEU A 49 22.80 -3.37 -14.59
N GLN A 50 22.62 -4.02 -15.74
CA GLN A 50 21.29 -4.33 -16.29
C GLN A 50 20.56 -5.41 -15.50
N GLN A 51 21.28 -6.37 -14.91
CA GLN A 51 20.68 -7.42 -14.06
C GLN A 51 20.16 -6.85 -12.73
N HIS A 52 20.91 -5.95 -12.10
CA HIS A 52 20.45 -5.22 -10.92
C HIS A 52 19.35 -4.20 -11.26
N CYS A 53 19.42 -3.53 -12.42
CA CYS A 53 18.41 -2.56 -12.84
C CYS A 53 17.05 -3.22 -13.13
N GLY A 54 17.02 -4.43 -13.70
CA GLY A 54 15.79 -5.19 -13.90
C GLY A 54 15.12 -5.62 -12.58
N TRP A 55 15.90 -6.04 -11.59
CA TRP A 55 15.39 -6.35 -10.25
C TRP A 55 14.95 -5.09 -9.47
N PHE A 56 15.72 -4.01 -9.59
CA PHE A 56 15.43 -2.73 -8.93
C PHE A 56 14.19 -2.06 -9.53
N THR A 57 13.95 -2.17 -10.84
CA THR A 57 12.74 -1.61 -11.47
C THR A 57 11.48 -2.37 -11.04
N ARG A 58 11.58 -3.67 -10.75
CA ARG A 58 10.48 -4.48 -10.20
C ARG A 58 10.18 -4.20 -8.72
N ASN A 59 11.19 -3.80 -7.96
CA ASN A 59 11.09 -3.52 -6.52
C ASN A 59 11.36 -2.03 -6.21
N LEU A 60 11.13 -1.15 -7.19
CA LEU A 60 11.57 0.25 -7.16
C LEU A 60 11.02 0.97 -5.95
N LEU A 61 9.72 0.79 -5.68
CA LEU A 61 9.02 1.45 -4.58
C LEU A 61 9.58 0.99 -3.22
N LEU A 62 9.78 -0.32 -3.03
CA LEU A 62 10.35 -0.86 -1.80
C LEU A 62 11.79 -0.38 -1.58
N ALA A 63 12.59 -0.33 -2.64
CA ALA A 63 13.96 0.13 -2.53
C ALA A 63 14.01 1.64 -2.23
N LEU A 64 13.13 2.45 -2.83
CA LEU A 64 13.00 3.88 -2.55
C LEU A 64 12.55 4.15 -1.10
N THR A 65 11.64 3.38 -0.53
CA THR A 65 11.22 3.58 0.87
C THR A 65 12.33 3.22 1.84
N ILE A 66 13.06 2.13 1.60
CA ILE A 66 14.20 1.73 2.44
C ILE A 66 15.31 2.79 2.37
N LEU A 67 15.67 3.22 1.15
CA LEU A 67 16.65 4.30 0.97
C LEU A 67 16.18 5.62 1.58
N GLY A 68 14.88 5.92 1.52
CA GLY A 68 14.28 7.09 2.16
C GLY A 68 14.38 7.06 3.69
N VAL A 69 14.12 5.91 4.32
CA VAL A 69 14.26 5.74 5.79
C VAL A 69 15.71 5.84 6.22
N ILE A 70 16.63 5.17 5.52
CA ILE A 70 18.06 5.20 5.83
C ILE A 70 18.61 6.61 5.61
N GLY A 71 18.32 7.21 4.46
CA GLY A 71 18.74 8.57 4.11
C GLY A 71 18.18 9.61 5.08
N GLY A 72 16.89 9.53 5.41
CA GLY A 72 16.24 10.40 6.39
C GLY A 72 16.82 10.25 7.80
N SER A 73 17.12 9.02 8.23
CA SER A 73 17.74 8.76 9.55
C SER A 73 19.16 9.32 9.63
N VAL A 74 19.98 9.09 8.59
CA VAL A 74 21.35 9.62 8.51
C VAL A 74 21.35 11.14 8.44
N LEU A 75 20.48 11.73 7.61
CA LEU A 75 20.33 13.18 7.50
C LEU A 75 19.87 13.78 8.84
N GLY A 76 18.90 13.16 9.51
CA GLY A 76 18.44 13.60 10.84
C GLY A 76 19.53 13.56 11.91
N LEU A 77 20.36 12.51 11.93
CA LEU A 77 21.51 12.42 12.84
C LEU A 77 22.61 13.44 12.50
N LEU A 78 22.87 13.66 11.21
CA LEU A 78 23.84 14.66 10.76
C LEU A 78 23.39 16.08 11.12
N LEU A 79 22.11 16.41 10.92
CA LEU A 79 21.50 17.66 11.37
C LEU A 79 21.50 17.78 12.90
N ARG A 80 21.45 16.68 13.65
CA ARG A 80 21.59 16.73 15.11
C ARG A 80 23.03 17.01 15.55
N TYR A 81 24.01 16.52 14.80
CA TYR A 81 25.44 16.63 15.14
C TYR A 81 26.03 17.99 14.73
N VAL A 82 25.65 18.52 13.57
CA VAL A 82 26.26 19.72 12.98
C VAL A 82 25.70 21.02 13.58
N SER A 83 24.51 20.98 14.18
CA SER A 83 23.69 22.19 14.19
C SER A 83 23.31 22.74 15.57
N SER A 84 23.89 23.90 15.89
CA SER A 84 23.37 24.92 16.81
C SER A 84 22.35 25.83 16.07
N LEU A 85 21.34 25.23 15.44
CA LEU A 85 20.46 25.95 14.51
C LEU A 85 19.24 26.58 15.18
N ASP A 86 18.89 27.71 14.61
CA ASP A 86 17.66 28.46 14.83
C ASP A 86 16.42 27.67 14.40
N SER A 87 15.29 27.88 15.10
CA SER A 87 14.04 27.13 14.92
C SER A 87 13.47 27.22 13.50
N ASP A 88 13.77 28.28 12.76
CA ASP A 88 13.22 28.52 11.42
C ASP A 88 13.81 27.59 10.34
N THR A 89 15.03 27.09 10.54
CA THR A 89 15.63 26.14 9.59
C THR A 89 15.03 24.73 9.76
N LEU A 90 14.65 24.37 10.97
CA LEU A 90 14.06 23.06 11.26
C LEU A 90 12.66 22.90 10.66
N THR A 91 11.84 23.97 10.70
CA THR A 91 10.50 23.97 10.08
C THR A 91 10.57 23.84 8.56
N LEU A 92 11.59 24.45 7.92
CA LEU A 92 11.79 24.32 6.48
C LEU A 92 12.16 22.89 6.06
N VAL A 93 12.96 22.19 6.88
CA VAL A 93 13.36 20.79 6.64
C VAL A 93 12.21 19.81 6.88
N SER A 94 11.33 20.05 7.86
CA SER A 94 10.16 19.18 8.12
C SER A 94 9.01 19.37 7.15
N PHE A 95 8.95 20.53 6.48
CA PHE A 95 7.89 20.93 5.56
C PHE A 95 7.44 19.87 4.53
N PRO A 96 8.33 19.17 3.78
CA PRO A 96 7.89 18.14 2.85
C PRO A 96 7.21 16.94 3.54
N GLY A 97 7.64 16.60 4.76
CA GLY A 97 7.01 15.56 5.57
C GLY A 97 5.61 15.98 6.05
N ASP A 98 5.45 17.24 6.42
CA ASP A 98 4.16 17.79 6.83
C ASP A 98 3.14 17.81 5.68
N ILE A 99 3.57 18.17 4.47
CA ILE A 99 2.71 18.10 3.27
C ILE A 99 2.30 16.65 2.99
N LEU A 100 3.23 15.70 3.05
CA LEU A 100 2.91 14.27 2.88
C LEU A 100 1.87 13.80 3.90
N MET A 101 2.05 14.14 5.17
CA MET A 101 1.12 13.78 6.24
C MET A 101 -0.26 14.40 6.04
N ARG A 102 -0.36 15.63 5.53
CA ARG A 102 -1.64 16.28 5.19
C ARG A 102 -2.34 15.60 4.03
N MET A 103 -1.59 15.22 2.98
CA MET A 103 -2.15 14.48 1.84
C MET A 103 -2.69 13.12 2.25
N LEU A 104 -1.94 12.35 3.06
CA LEU A 104 -2.40 11.05 3.55
C LEU A 104 -3.67 11.18 4.42
N LYS A 105 -3.70 12.14 5.36
CA LYS A 105 -4.87 12.35 6.22
C LYS A 105 -6.15 12.69 5.43
N MET A 106 -6.04 13.48 4.36
CA MET A 106 -7.18 13.82 3.49
C MET A 106 -7.75 12.59 2.76
N LEU A 107 -6.91 11.61 2.43
CA LEU A 107 -7.33 10.40 1.72
C LEU A 107 -7.92 9.33 2.65
N ILE A 108 -7.52 9.28 3.92
CA ILE A 108 -7.94 8.23 4.86
C ILE A 108 -9.47 8.21 5.03
N LEU A 109 -10.10 9.36 5.27
CA LEU A 109 -11.55 9.44 5.51
C LEU A 109 -12.40 8.87 4.37
N PRO A 110 -12.28 9.32 3.11
CA PRO A 110 -13.08 8.78 2.00
C PRO A 110 -12.76 7.32 1.68
N LEU A 111 -11.50 6.90 1.81
CA LEU A 111 -11.09 5.52 1.52
C LEU A 111 -11.68 4.53 2.53
N ILE A 112 -11.69 4.88 3.83
CA ILE A 112 -12.26 4.01 4.87
C ILE A 112 -13.77 3.83 4.64
N ILE A 113 -14.51 4.94 4.45
CA ILE A 113 -15.97 4.89 4.30
C ILE A 113 -16.37 4.10 3.05
N SER A 114 -15.77 4.40 1.90
CA SER A 114 -16.08 3.70 0.65
C SER A 114 -15.71 2.21 0.68
N SER A 115 -14.56 1.87 1.27
CA SER A 115 -14.13 0.48 1.42
C SER A 115 -15.04 -0.31 2.35
N LEU A 116 -15.46 0.27 3.48
CA LEU A 116 -16.39 -0.38 4.40
C LEU A 116 -17.77 -0.59 3.77
N ILE A 117 -18.33 0.43 3.11
CA ILE A 117 -19.63 0.31 2.44
C ILE A 117 -19.58 -0.76 1.35
N SER A 118 -18.59 -0.72 0.45
CA SER A 118 -18.46 -1.69 -0.65
C SER A 118 -18.18 -3.10 -0.13
N GLY A 119 -17.35 -3.24 0.91
CA GLY A 119 -17.03 -4.52 1.53
C GLY A 119 -18.20 -5.18 2.24
N LEU A 120 -19.07 -4.38 2.88
CA LEU A 120 -20.26 -4.90 3.55
C LEU A 120 -21.43 -5.12 2.59
N ALA A 121 -21.58 -4.30 1.55
CA ALA A 121 -22.66 -4.41 0.57
C ALA A 121 -22.60 -5.71 -0.26
N GLY A 122 -21.42 -6.29 -0.46
CA GLY A 122 -21.22 -7.53 -1.20
C GLY A 122 -21.46 -8.82 -0.42
N LEU A 123 -21.81 -8.73 0.88
CA LEU A 123 -21.94 -9.89 1.77
C LEU A 123 -23.35 -9.98 2.38
N ASP A 124 -23.90 -11.19 2.43
CA ASP A 124 -25.15 -11.45 3.15
C ASP A 124 -25.03 -11.12 4.64
N ALA A 125 -26.09 -10.60 5.26
CA ALA A 125 -26.09 -10.23 6.68
C ALA A 125 -25.65 -11.39 7.61
N ARG A 126 -26.05 -12.62 7.28
CA ARG A 126 -25.69 -13.82 8.07
C ARG A 126 -24.23 -14.22 7.92
N SER A 127 -23.63 -14.04 6.74
CA SER A 127 -22.22 -14.36 6.51
C SER A 127 -21.32 -13.25 7.07
N SER A 128 -21.69 -11.98 6.86
CA SER A 128 -21.03 -10.79 7.41
C SER A 128 -20.95 -10.85 8.94
N GLY A 129 -22.04 -11.17 9.62
CA GLY A 129 -22.06 -11.33 11.08
C GLY A 129 -21.11 -12.42 11.58
N ARG A 130 -21.10 -13.61 10.94
CA ARG A 130 -20.21 -14.71 11.33
C ARG A 130 -18.73 -14.39 11.09
N MET A 131 -18.42 -13.69 10.01
CA MET A 131 -17.06 -13.24 9.70
C MET A 131 -16.62 -12.18 10.71
N GLY A 132 -17.49 -11.21 11.01
CA GLY A 132 -17.26 -10.16 11.99
C GLY A 132 -17.04 -10.71 13.41
N THR A 133 -17.87 -11.64 13.88
CA THR A 133 -17.67 -12.25 15.20
C THR A 133 -16.34 -13.00 15.30
N ARG A 134 -15.96 -13.76 14.27
CA ARG A 134 -14.65 -14.44 14.24
C ARG A 134 -13.50 -13.44 14.26
N ALA A 135 -13.60 -12.37 13.49
CA ALA A 135 -12.60 -11.30 13.48
C ALA A 135 -12.51 -10.60 14.85
N MET A 136 -13.64 -10.30 15.49
CA MET A 136 -13.69 -9.67 16.80
C MET A 136 -13.03 -10.52 17.89
N VAL A 137 -13.35 -11.82 17.94
CA VAL A 137 -12.71 -12.76 18.88
C VAL A 137 -11.21 -12.89 18.62
N TYR A 138 -10.81 -12.94 17.35
CA TYR A 138 -9.40 -12.95 16.97
C TYR A 138 -8.66 -11.68 17.42
N TYR A 139 -9.22 -10.50 17.16
CA TYR A 139 -8.63 -9.22 17.56
C TYR A 139 -8.56 -9.05 19.08
N MET A 140 -9.62 -9.39 19.81
CA MET A 140 -9.62 -9.30 21.27
C MET A 140 -8.58 -10.23 21.89
N SER A 141 -8.52 -11.49 21.44
CA SER A 141 -7.55 -12.46 21.98
C SER A 141 -6.10 -12.06 21.70
N THR A 142 -5.77 -11.66 20.47
CA THR A 142 -4.40 -11.22 20.14
C THR A 142 -4.02 -9.91 20.84
N THR A 143 -4.97 -8.97 21.00
CA THR A 143 -4.71 -7.70 21.70
C THR A 143 -4.42 -7.93 23.18
N ILE A 144 -5.18 -8.81 23.85
CA ILE A 144 -4.92 -9.17 25.25
C ILE A 144 -3.54 -9.82 25.39
N ILE A 145 -3.21 -10.79 24.53
CA ILE A 145 -1.90 -11.46 24.56
C ILE A 145 -0.77 -10.46 24.32
N ALA A 146 -0.91 -9.58 23.32
CA ALA A 146 0.06 -8.55 23.00
C ALA A 146 0.23 -7.53 24.15
N ALA A 147 -0.86 -7.09 24.78
CA ALA A 147 -0.84 -6.17 25.91
C ALA A 147 -0.17 -6.80 27.14
N VAL A 148 -0.50 -8.05 27.47
CA VAL A 148 0.15 -8.78 28.58
C VAL A 148 1.65 -8.94 28.32
N LEU A 149 2.04 -9.35 27.12
CA LEU A 149 3.45 -9.44 26.74
C LEU A 149 4.15 -8.08 26.80
N GLY A 150 3.50 -7.02 26.34
CA GLY A 150 4.02 -5.65 26.41
C GLY A 150 4.25 -5.17 27.84
N VAL A 151 3.30 -5.42 28.74
CA VAL A 151 3.40 -5.10 30.16
C VAL A 151 4.50 -5.91 30.85
N ILE A 152 4.59 -7.21 30.56
CA ILE A 152 5.67 -8.05 31.11
C ILE A 152 7.03 -7.57 30.62
N LEU A 153 7.16 -7.21 29.33
CA LEU A 153 8.43 -6.77 28.76
C LEU A 153 8.87 -5.40 29.30
N VAL A 154 7.94 -4.43 29.40
CA VAL A 154 8.25 -3.10 29.95
C VAL A 154 8.57 -3.17 31.44
N LEU A 155 7.89 -4.02 32.21
CA LEU A 155 8.22 -4.26 33.62
C LEU A 155 9.43 -5.19 33.81
N GLY A 156 9.86 -5.93 32.79
CA GLY A 156 11.08 -6.73 32.84
C GLY A 156 12.32 -5.89 32.57
N ILE A 157 12.30 -5.20 31.42
CA ILE A 157 13.42 -4.38 30.95
C ILE A 157 13.50 -3.04 31.70
N HIS A 158 12.36 -2.53 32.22
CA HIS A 158 12.24 -1.19 32.80
C HIS A 158 12.89 -0.11 31.92
N PRO A 159 12.44 0.07 30.66
CA PRO A 159 13.03 1.07 29.79
C PRO A 159 12.67 2.47 30.29
N GLY A 160 13.65 3.19 30.82
CA GLY A 160 13.52 4.60 31.22
C GLY A 160 14.26 4.92 32.51
N ASN A 161 14.96 6.07 32.53
CA ASN A 161 15.58 6.58 33.74
C ASN A 161 14.57 7.46 34.51
N PRO A 162 14.15 7.11 35.74
CA PRO A 162 13.19 7.90 36.50
C PRO A 162 13.69 9.32 36.81
N LYS A 163 15.02 9.52 36.81
CA LYS A 163 15.66 10.84 36.99
C LYS A 163 15.36 11.84 35.87
N LEU A 164 15.07 11.38 34.65
CA LEU A 164 14.71 12.25 33.52
C LEU A 164 13.23 12.69 33.58
N ARG A 165 12.37 11.93 34.26
CA ARG A 165 10.93 12.21 34.39
C ARG A 165 10.64 13.41 35.28
N THR A 166 11.49 13.67 36.29
CA THR A 166 11.36 14.84 37.18
C THR A 166 11.51 16.16 36.44
N ILE A 167 12.38 16.25 35.41
CA ILE A 167 12.62 17.49 34.65
C ILE A 167 11.43 17.85 33.73
N GLN A 168 10.73 16.85 33.17
CA GLN A 168 9.54 17.11 32.34
C GLN A 168 8.28 17.45 33.16
N THR A 169 8.21 17.05 34.42
CA THR A 169 7.02 17.30 35.25
C THR A 169 6.94 18.76 35.71
N SER A 170 8.06 19.51 35.69
CA SER A 170 8.12 20.93 36.04
C SER A 170 7.63 21.90 34.97
N THR A 171 7.37 21.47 33.73
CA THR A 171 7.09 22.37 32.60
C THR A 171 5.69 22.27 31.97
N GLY A 172 4.74 21.58 32.58
CA GLY A 172 3.32 21.83 32.27
C GLY A 172 2.45 20.59 32.06
N LEU A 173 2.07 19.94 33.14
CA LEU A 173 0.91 19.05 33.13
C LEU A 173 0.06 19.35 34.37
N SER A 174 -1.04 20.09 34.15
CA SER A 174 -2.19 20.01 35.04
C SER A 174 -2.64 18.56 35.00
N ASN A 175 -2.33 17.81 36.06
CA ASN A 175 -2.77 16.43 36.23
C ASN A 175 -4.27 16.48 36.54
N GLN A 176 -5.09 16.68 35.51
CA GLN A 176 -6.52 16.52 35.63
C GLN A 176 -6.73 15.03 35.84
N GLU A 177 -7.06 14.64 37.07
CA GLU A 177 -7.41 13.26 37.41
C GLU A 177 -8.72 12.93 36.70
N VAL A 178 -8.63 12.55 35.43
CA VAL A 178 -9.77 12.06 34.66
C VAL A 178 -10.16 10.72 35.27
N SER A 179 -11.36 10.64 35.84
CA SER A 179 -11.86 9.37 36.38
C SER A 179 -11.94 8.35 35.26
N SER A 180 -11.53 7.10 35.53
CA SER A 180 -11.63 6.02 34.55
C SER A 180 -13.07 5.81 34.06
N MET A 181 -14.04 6.17 34.89
CA MET A 181 -15.46 6.13 34.53
C MET A 181 -15.80 7.21 33.48
N ASP A 182 -15.27 8.43 33.63
CA ASP A 182 -15.48 9.49 32.65
C ASP A 182 -14.85 9.12 31.31
N ALA A 183 -13.65 8.56 31.30
CA ALA A 183 -13.02 8.06 30.07
C ALA A 183 -13.82 6.95 29.38
N PHE A 184 -14.41 6.03 30.15
CA PHE A 184 -15.29 4.99 29.60
C PHE A 184 -16.59 5.55 29.04
N LEU A 185 -17.19 6.51 29.75
CA LEU A 185 -18.39 7.22 29.28
C LEU A 185 -18.09 8.03 28.01
N ASP A 186 -16.92 8.66 27.93
CA ASP A 186 -16.48 9.40 26.74
C ASP A 186 -16.21 8.48 25.54
N LEU A 187 -15.68 7.27 25.76
CA LEU A 187 -15.57 6.26 24.71
C LEU A 187 -16.96 5.89 24.14
N ILE A 188 -17.95 5.69 25.00
CA ILE A 188 -19.32 5.37 24.57
C ILE A 188 -19.97 6.56 23.86
N ARG A 189 -19.76 7.79 24.36
CA ARG A 189 -20.24 9.02 23.70
C ARG A 189 -19.63 9.17 22.30
N ASN A 190 -18.34 8.88 22.14
CA ASN A 190 -17.65 8.93 20.86
C ASN A 190 -18.03 7.78 19.90
N LEU A 191 -18.59 6.67 20.41
CA LEU A 191 -19.12 5.59 19.58
C LEU A 191 -20.40 6.01 18.82
N PHE A 192 -21.20 6.89 19.42
CA PHE A 192 -22.44 7.41 18.85
C PHE A 192 -22.38 8.94 18.77
N PRO A 193 -21.66 9.51 17.79
CA PRO A 193 -21.51 10.96 17.69
C PRO A 193 -22.86 11.64 17.43
N GLU A 194 -23.05 12.80 18.04
CA GLU A 194 -24.23 13.66 17.81
C GLU A 194 -24.33 14.17 16.36
N ASN A 195 -23.18 14.34 15.69
CA ASN A 195 -23.07 14.81 14.32
C ASN A 195 -21.99 14.04 13.55
N LEU A 196 -22.38 13.30 12.51
CA LEU A 196 -21.44 12.51 11.70
C LEU A 196 -20.39 13.39 11.02
N VAL A 197 -20.78 14.55 10.49
CA VAL A 197 -19.86 15.49 9.84
C VAL A 197 -18.87 16.08 10.85
N GLN A 198 -19.34 16.43 12.05
CA GLN A 198 -18.49 16.98 13.10
C GLN A 198 -17.48 15.94 13.62
N ALA A 199 -17.93 14.70 13.81
CA ALA A 199 -17.10 13.59 14.29
C ALA A 199 -15.94 13.24 13.33
N CYS A 200 -16.07 13.57 12.04
CA CYS A 200 -14.97 13.39 11.07
C CYS A 200 -13.82 14.38 11.25
N PHE A 201 -14.03 15.51 11.94
CA PHE A 201 -13.04 16.60 12.07
C PHE A 201 -12.71 16.98 13.52
N GLN A 202 -13.55 16.62 14.49
CA GLN A 202 -13.43 16.98 15.90
C GLN A 202 -13.65 15.74 16.76
N GLN A 203 -12.69 15.43 17.64
CA GLN A 203 -12.74 14.33 18.60
C GLN A 203 -12.14 14.77 19.92
#